data_AF-A0A8B6DYY9-F1
#
_entry.id   AF-A0A8B6DYY9-F1
#
_cell.length_a   1.000
_cell.length_b   1.000
_cell.length_c   1.000
_cell.angle_alpha   90.00
_cell.angle_beta   90.00
_cell.angle_gamma   90.00
#
_symmetry.space_group_name_H-M   'P 1'
#
loop_
_entity.id
_entity.type
_entity.pdbx_description
1 polymer ?
#
loop_
_entity_poly.entity_id
_entity_poly.type
_entity_poly.pdbx_seq_one_letter_code
_entity_poly.pdbx_strand_id
1 'polypeptide(L)' 'MADLPSTYKKIVAVKFGTNFRDVTKVVDAPMPVPEEGQVLVKNRFVGINASDVNFTAGKYDPNAKLPFDCGFEVNN' A
#
# COMPACT_ATOMS: atom_id res chain seq x y z
N MET A 1 -24.90 1.79 6.59
CA MET A 1 -23.44 1.62 6.34
C MET A 1 -22.76 1.53 7.69
N ALA A 2 -21.76 0.67 7.85
CA ALA A 2 -20.98 0.68 9.09
C ALA A 2 -20.32 2.06 9.26
N ASP A 3 -20.23 2.56 10.50
CA ASP A 3 -19.44 3.77 10.80
C ASP A 3 -17.96 3.45 10.54
N LEU A 4 -17.48 3.87 9.37
CA LEU A 4 -16.08 3.77 9.00
C LEU A 4 -15.32 4.97 9.55
N PRO A 5 -14.07 4.77 10.02
CA PRO A 5 -13.23 5.90 10.41
C PRO A 5 -12.97 6.81 9.21
N SER A 6 -12.77 8.11 9.44
CA SER A 6 -12.47 9.08 8.38
C SER A 6 -11.09 8.87 7.75
N THR A 7 -10.19 8.21 8.45
CA THR A 7 -8.84 7.87 7.98
C THR A 7 -8.46 6.43 8.28
N TYR A 8 -7.44 5.94 7.58
CA TYR A 8 -6.76 4.68 7.83
C TYR A 8 -5.26 4.83 7.66
N LYS A 9 -4.48 3.84 8.10
CA LYS A 9 -3.03 3.81 7.90
C LYS A 9 -2.66 2.90 6.74
N LYS A 10 -1.69 3.32 5.93
CA LYS A 10 -1.08 2.51 4.88
C LYS A 10 0.42 2.69 4.82
N ILE A 11 1.11 1.74 4.18
CA ILE A 11 2.54 1.84 3.87
C ILE A 11 2.68 2.40 2.45
N VAL A 12 3.51 3.42 2.29
CA VAL A 12 3.85 4.00 0.99
C VAL A 12 5.36 4.01 0.79
N ALA A 13 5.80 3.74 -0.43
CA ALA A 13 7.17 4.00 -0.85
C ALA A 13 7.34 5.51 -1.10
N VAL A 14 8.34 6.11 -0.45
CA VAL A 14 8.66 7.55 -0.55
C VAL A 14 10.01 7.82 -1.19
N LYS A 15 10.80 6.76 -1.40
CA LYS A 15 12.07 6.74 -2.12
C LYS A 15 12.14 5.44 -2.91
N PHE A 16 12.99 5.40 -3.94
CA PHE A 16 13.35 4.13 -4.56
C PHE A 16 14.51 3.50 -3.80
N GLY A 17 14.44 2.19 -3.58
CA GLY A 17 15.56 1.41 -3.06
C GLY A 17 15.15 0.08 -2.44
N THR A 18 16.16 -0.69 -2.05
CA THR A 18 15.98 -2.05 -1.52
C THR A 18 15.96 -2.13 0.00
N ASN A 19 16.40 -1.08 0.71
CA ASN A 19 16.22 -1.03 2.16
C ASN A 19 14.78 -0.59 2.49
N PHE A 20 13.89 -1.56 2.63
CA PHE A 20 12.45 -1.32 2.85
C PHE A 20 12.18 -0.35 4.01
N ARG A 21 12.96 -0.41 5.09
CA ARG A 21 12.82 0.48 6.26
C ARG A 21 13.06 1.94 5.91
N ASP A 22 14.05 2.22 5.07
CA ASP A 22 14.48 3.59 4.74
C ASP A 22 13.62 4.23 3.66
N VAL A 23 13.02 3.40 2.80
CA VAL A 23 12.31 3.84 1.60
C VAL A 23 10.80 3.88 1.75
N THR A 24 10.26 3.37 2.87
CA THR A 24 8.82 3.37 3.14
C THR A 24 8.44 4.20 4.37
N LYS A 25 7.18 4.62 4.41
CA LYS A 25 6.56 5.26 5.58
C LYS A 25 5.16 4.71 5.82
N VAL A 26 4.77 4.63 7.10
CA VAL A 26 3.36 4.50 7.47
C VAL A 26 2.76 5.90 7.48
N VAL A 27 1.68 6.10 6.74
CA VAL A 27 0.98 7.39 6.62
C VAL A 27 -0.50 7.22 6.92
N ASP A 28 -1.13 8.28 7.42
CA ASP A 28 -2.59 8.38 7.47
C ASP A 28 -3.13 8.81 6.09
N ALA A 29 -4.23 8.20 5.66
CA ALA A 29 -4.90 8.50 4.39
C ALA A 29 -6.43 8.57 4.60
N PRO A 30 -7.16 9.36 3.78
CA PRO A 30 -8.61 9.39 3.82
C PRO A 30 -9.21 8.01 3.52
N MET A 31 -10.29 7.64 4.21
CA MET A 31 -11.00 6.40 3.92
C MET A 31 -11.54 6.42 2.47
N PRO A 32 -11.15 5.45 1.61
CA PRO A 32 -11.63 5.43 0.24
C PRO A 32 -13.11 5.07 0.17
N VAL A 33 -13.81 5.64 -0.81
CA VAL A 33 -15.18 5.27 -1.17
C VAL A 33 -15.09 4.43 -2.45
N PRO A 34 -15.49 3.14 -2.42
CA PRO A 34 -15.45 2.30 -3.62
C PRO A 34 -16.44 2.81 -4.67
N GLU A 35 -16.01 2.78 -5.93
CA GLU A 35 -16.88 3.04 -7.08
C GLU A 35 -17.75 1.82 -7.41
N GLU A 36 -18.63 1.96 -8.41
CA GLU A 36 -19.42 0.83 -8.92
C GLU A 36 -18.51 -0.32 -9.36
N GLY A 37 -18.79 -1.53 -8.87
CA GLY A 37 -17.99 -2.73 -9.16
C GLY A 37 -16.74 -2.89 -8.29
N GLN A 38 -16.45 -1.97 -7.37
CA GLN A 38 -15.34 -2.09 -6.42
C GLN A 38 -15.83 -2.56 -5.03
N VAL A 39 -14.91 -3.14 -4.27
CA VAL A 39 -15.14 -3.53 -2.87
C VAL A 39 -14.11 -2.88 -1.95
N LEU A 40 -14.56 -2.43 -0.78
CA LEU A 40 -13.69 -1.97 0.29
C LEU A 40 -13.42 -3.13 1.25
N VAL A 41 -12.15 -3.53 1.35
CA VAL A 41 -11.72 -4.64 2.22
C VAL A 41 -11.00 -4.09 3.43
N LYS A 42 -11.41 -4.53 4.63
CA LYS A 42 -10.66 -4.30 5.87
C LYS A 42 -9.65 -5.42 6.06
N ASN A 43 -8.45 -5.21 5.53
CA ASN A 43 -7.35 -6.16 5.61
C ASN A 43 -7.03 -6.50 7.08
N ARG A 44 -7.11 -7.78 7.45
CA ARG A 44 -6.74 -8.29 8.79
C ARG A 44 -5.34 -8.87 8.81
N PHE A 45 -4.97 -9.55 7.72
CA PHE A 45 -3.66 -10.14 7.51
C PHE A 45 -3.16 -9.78 6.11
N VAL A 46 -1.86 -9.56 5.99
CA VAL A 46 -1.18 -9.29 4.71
C VAL A 46 0.05 -10.19 4.60
N GLY A 47 0.38 -10.59 3.39
CA GLY A 47 1.61 -11.34 3.10
C GLY A 47 2.82 -10.41 3.01
N ILE A 48 3.97 -10.86 3.50
CA ILE A 48 5.27 -10.20 3.30
C ILE A 48 6.09 -11.09 2.40
N ASN A 49 6.59 -10.53 1.29
CA ASN A 49 7.25 -11.26 0.23
C ASN A 49 8.66 -10.72 -0.04
N ALA A 50 9.53 -11.57 -0.59
CA ALA A 50 10.83 -11.13 -1.09
C ALA A 50 10.71 -10.08 -2.22
N SER A 51 9.62 -10.12 -2.99
CA SER A 51 9.35 -9.17 -4.08
C SER A 51 9.06 -7.75 -3.59
N ASP A 52 8.64 -7.54 -2.33
CA ASP A 52 8.32 -6.21 -1.80
C ASP A 52 9.53 -5.26 -1.90
N VAL A 53 10.73 -5.79 -1.64
CA VAL A 53 11.99 -5.05 -1.76
C VAL A 53 12.31 -4.67 -3.21
N ASN A 54 11.97 -5.54 -4.18
CA ASN A 54 12.14 -5.22 -5.59
C ASN A 54 11.08 -4.20 -6.07
N PHE A 55 9.89 -4.24 -5.48
CA PHE A 55 8.80 -3.31 -5.77
C PHE A 55 9.16 -1.89 -5.33
N THR A 56 9.61 -1.71 -4.08
CA THR A 56 10.07 -0.40 -3.59
C THR A 56 11.33 0.09 -4.31
N ALA A 57 12.09 -0.79 -4.94
CA ALA A 57 13.23 -0.43 -5.81
C ALA A 57 12.81 0.03 -7.22
N GLY A 58 11.51 0.01 -7.56
CA GLY A 58 11.01 0.45 -8.86
C GLY A 58 11.28 -0.53 -10.01
N LYS A 59 11.57 -1.81 -9.71
CA LYS A 59 11.94 -2.78 -10.76
C LYS A 59 10.78 -3.28 -11.62
N TYR A 60 9.54 -3.09 -11.17
CA TYR A 60 8.34 -3.62 -11.82
C TYR A 60 7.68 -2.63 -12.78
N ASP A 61 7.75 -1.34 -12.48
CA ASP A 61 7.23 -0.27 -13.34
C ASP A 61 8.32 0.80 -13.52
N PRO A 62 8.94 0.91 -14.71
CA PRO A 62 9.97 1.90 -14.99
C PRO A 62 9.43 3.34 -14.98
N ASN A 63 8.11 3.53 -15.04
CA ASN A 63 7.45 4.82 -15.00
C ASN A 63 6.85 5.16 -13.63
N ALA A 64 7.11 4.31 -12.61
CA ALA A 64 6.60 4.52 -11.27
C ALA A 64 6.98 5.92 -10.77
N LYS A 65 6.01 6.61 -10.15
CA LYS A 65 6.21 7.90 -9.51
C LYS A 65 6.01 7.76 -8.01
N LEU A 66 6.95 8.31 -7.26
CA LEU A 66 6.83 8.40 -5.82
C LEU A 66 5.88 9.55 -5.41
N PRO A 67 5.14 9.42 -4.30
CA PRO A 67 4.97 8.21 -3.52
C PRO A 67 3.97 7.23 -4.16
N PHE A 68 4.11 5.93 -3.91
CA PHE A 68 3.14 4.90 -4.32
C PHE A 68 2.86 3.90 -3.19
N ASP A 69 1.69 3.25 -3.24
CA ASP A 69 1.24 2.29 -2.24
C ASP A 69 2.00 0.96 -2.35
N CYS A 70 2.24 0.28 -1.22
CA CYS A 70 2.96 -1.00 -1.17
C CYS A 70 2.07 -2.17 -0.75
N GLY A 71 2.49 -3.40 -1.12
CA GLY A 71 1.86 -4.66 -0.75
C GLY A 71 1.12 -5.31 -1.91
N PHE A 72 1.28 -6.62 -2.07
CA PHE A 72 0.70 -7.38 -3.19
C PHE A 72 -0.54 -8.19 -2.83
N GLU A 73 -0.69 -8.61 -1.57
CA GLU A 73 -1.70 -9.59 -1.19
C GLU A 73 -2.27 -9.37 0.21
N VAL A 74 -3.52 -9.81 0.37
CA VAL A 74 -4.29 -9.77 1.61
C VAL A 74 -5.07 -11.07 1.77
N ASN A 75 -5.27 -11.51 3.01
CA ASN A 75 -6.24 -12.54 3.37
C ASN A 75 -7.32 -11.95 4.31
N ASN A 76 -8.58 -12.40 4.13
CA ASN A 76 -9.77 -11.89 4.81
C ASN A 76 -10.12 -12.70 6.06
#